data_AF-A0AAU6UNT2-F1
#
_entry.id   AF-A0AAU6UNT2-F1
#
_cell.length_a   1.000
_cell.length_b   1.000
_cell.length_c   1.000
_cell.angle_alpha   90.00
_cell.angle_beta   90.00
_cell.angle_gamma   90.00
#
_symmetry.space_group_name_H-M   'P 1'
#
loop_
_entity.id
_entity.type
_entity.pdbx_description
1 polymer ?
#
loop_
_entity_poly.entity_id
_entity_poly.type
_entity_poly.pdbx_seq_one_letter_code
_entity_poly.pdbx_strand_id
1 'polypeptide(L)'
;MPTEEKFKDLLSIYQKENQDDTTLIVLVFQPQFSTDHHHAEMVMLSNFLVNSEEVKLAGYVGKDIYAVCLACTKCQKTTDFRQIQHAIRRFMQDLKKESEIYATVIGGRIGVSVLELDAKTPARMVTHAMQAMLEQHAGESKTISFYHSEIHQQVKRRKSLEDLVSKAISERDLEVHYQPIVDTKTWEIAKFEALCRFKPTKDNAFTTQEMISIAEDLNLISELDRTVGILSLQALPKIKMLFGQHIGLTINRSFNSKMDAVQILTNTLEMIENYTDSPQSITIELTESAYFDSQSQQANALKSLREQGVTVAIDDFGTGYSSFTYLSDCHFDYLKIDREFVTDIQLGSNKCKIVNMIIGLCHSLGIKVVAEGVETEQEVMVLKSLGADYMQGYFFSKPLPFTSLHQAKNYRRNLVTIDTEPDQQQKKTSLIHLFKGKPHLDPSEPLSLVDKYFKVTQTDALPVINKGVCVGIVLRETLNLHLTPTMGTELETMREAAIWRRPVNQLMQIHFTQLKADTKQDKISELISNETPFPWVLVDGKKYKGLLTQADVLLHLAERQPCL
;
A
#
# COMPACT_ATOMS: atom_id res chain seq x y z
N MET A 1 -45.78 7.14 25.02
CA MET A 1 -45.14 6.20 24.07
C MET A 1 -46.15 5.15 23.61
N PRO A 2 -46.00 4.57 22.40
CA PRO A 2 -46.87 3.49 21.91
C PRO A 2 -46.77 2.23 22.80
N THR A 3 -47.87 1.47 22.86
CA THR A 3 -47.93 0.13 23.48
C THR A 3 -47.15 -0.89 22.67
N GLU A 4 -46.94 -2.10 23.21
CA GLU A 4 -46.22 -3.18 22.51
C GLU A 4 -46.79 -3.48 21.11
N GLU A 5 -48.11 -3.68 20.98
CA GLU A 5 -48.74 -3.96 19.68
C GLU A 5 -48.51 -2.81 18.70
N LYS A 6 -48.77 -1.58 19.14
CA LYS A 6 -48.59 -0.39 18.30
C LYS A 6 -47.13 -0.17 17.90
N PHE A 7 -46.18 -0.51 18.79
CA PHE A 7 -44.75 -0.46 18.48
C PHE A 7 -44.36 -1.48 17.42
N LYS A 8 -44.87 -2.71 17.50
CA LYS A 8 -44.64 -3.76 16.48
C LYS A 8 -45.20 -3.37 15.11
N ASP A 9 -46.37 -2.74 15.09
CA ASP A 9 -46.97 -2.22 13.85
C ASP A 9 -46.11 -1.11 13.24
N LEU A 10 -45.69 -0.13 14.04
CA LEU A 10 -44.80 0.94 13.59
C LEU A 10 -43.46 0.42 13.10
N LEU A 11 -42.89 -0.58 13.79
CA LEU A 11 -41.64 -1.23 13.38
C LEU A 11 -41.78 -1.94 12.03
N SER A 12 -42.95 -2.55 11.78
CA SER A 12 -43.25 -3.20 10.50
C SER A 12 -43.43 -2.22 9.35
N ILE A 13 -43.99 -1.04 9.62
CA ILE A 13 -44.07 0.06 8.65
C ILE A 13 -42.67 0.58 8.35
N TYR A 14 -41.89 0.88 9.39
CA TYR A 14 -40.52 1.41 9.25
C TYR A 14 -39.60 0.46 8.48
N GLN A 15 -39.69 -0.86 8.71
CA GLN A 15 -38.94 -1.86 7.95
C GLN A 15 -39.28 -1.81 6.45
N LYS A 16 -40.57 -1.71 6.09
CA LYS A 16 -41.00 -1.67 4.69
C LYS A 16 -40.52 -0.40 3.98
N GLU A 17 -40.45 0.71 4.69
CA GLU A 17 -39.97 1.99 4.15
C GLU A 17 -38.44 2.00 3.95
N ASN A 18 -37.68 1.15 4.65
CA ASN A 18 -36.21 1.19 4.69
C ASN A 18 -35.55 -0.16 4.35
N GLN A 19 -36.21 -0.97 3.52
CA GLN A 19 -35.93 -2.40 3.37
C GLN A 19 -34.57 -2.71 2.70
N ASP A 20 -34.13 -1.83 1.80
CA ASP A 20 -33.00 -2.13 0.91
C ASP A 20 -31.62 -1.87 1.55
N ASP A 21 -31.48 -0.87 2.42
CA ASP A 21 -30.14 -0.43 2.90
C ASP A 21 -29.95 -0.47 4.42
N THR A 22 -30.96 -0.83 5.22
CA THR A 22 -30.86 -0.75 6.69
C THR A 22 -31.05 -2.09 7.40
N THR A 23 -30.26 -2.30 8.45
CA THR A 23 -30.45 -3.37 9.43
C THR A 23 -31.09 -2.76 10.67
N LEU A 24 -32.22 -3.33 11.10
CA LEU A 24 -32.91 -2.88 12.32
C LEU A 24 -32.39 -3.63 13.53
N ILE A 25 -32.28 -2.91 14.64
CA ILE A 25 -31.85 -3.44 15.94
C ILE A 25 -32.90 -3.03 16.96
N VAL A 26 -33.48 -3.99 17.66
CA VAL A 26 -34.42 -3.75 18.76
C VAL A 26 -33.72 -3.99 20.07
N LEU A 27 -33.74 -3.00 20.96
CA LEU A 27 -33.32 -3.14 22.34
C LEU A 27 -34.57 -3.12 23.22
N VAL A 28 -34.70 -4.09 24.09
CA VAL A 28 -35.72 -4.14 25.14
C VAL A 28 -35.00 -4.02 26.46
N PHE A 29 -35.37 -3.06 27.29
CA PHE A 29 -34.73 -2.87 28.58
C PHE A 29 -35.72 -2.61 29.70
N GLN A 30 -35.35 -3.10 30.88
CA GLN A 30 -36.02 -2.89 32.13
C GLN A 30 -35.06 -2.15 33.07
N PRO A 31 -35.16 -0.81 33.18
CA PRO A 31 -34.35 -0.02 34.09
C PRO A 31 -34.58 -0.42 35.55
N GLN A 32 -33.57 -0.20 36.38
CA GLN A 32 -33.70 -0.28 37.83
C GLN A 32 -33.99 1.11 38.38
N PHE A 33 -35.28 1.47 38.44
CA PHE A 33 -35.72 2.73 39.01
C PHE A 33 -35.63 2.73 40.54
N SER A 34 -35.34 3.90 41.11
CA SER A 34 -35.40 4.10 42.56
C SER A 34 -36.85 4.12 43.05
N THR A 35 -37.11 3.58 44.24
CA THR A 35 -38.46 3.61 44.83
C THR A 35 -38.93 5.03 45.12
N ASP A 36 -38.01 5.94 45.41
CA ASP A 36 -38.30 7.30 45.88
C ASP A 36 -38.52 8.27 44.71
N HIS A 37 -37.95 7.98 43.53
CA HIS A 37 -38.06 8.82 42.33
C HIS A 37 -38.63 8.10 41.10
N HIS A 38 -39.27 6.93 41.29
CA HIS A 38 -39.77 6.05 40.23
C HIS A 38 -40.51 6.78 39.11
N HIS A 39 -41.53 7.58 39.45
CA HIS A 39 -42.32 8.28 38.44
C HIS A 39 -41.52 9.36 37.70
N ALA A 40 -40.62 10.06 38.40
CA ALA A 40 -39.79 11.09 37.79
C ALA A 40 -38.79 10.48 36.80
N GLU A 41 -38.11 9.39 37.20
CA GLU A 41 -37.16 8.66 36.37
C GLU A 41 -37.84 8.05 35.12
N MET A 42 -39.06 7.50 35.26
CA MET A 42 -39.86 7.04 34.13
C MET A 42 -40.14 8.15 33.11
N VAL A 43 -40.50 9.35 33.57
CA VAL A 43 -40.79 10.49 32.69
C VAL A 43 -39.52 10.99 32.02
N MET A 44 -38.41 11.09 32.76
CA MET A 44 -37.11 11.48 32.22
C MET A 44 -36.65 10.53 31.12
N LEU A 45 -36.68 9.22 31.38
CA LEU A 45 -36.31 8.20 30.39
C LEU A 45 -37.22 8.27 29.16
N SER A 46 -38.54 8.40 29.36
CA SER A 46 -39.48 8.51 28.25
C SER A 46 -39.20 9.72 27.36
N ASN A 47 -38.87 10.87 27.95
CA ASN A 47 -38.51 12.08 27.22
C ASN A 47 -37.17 11.91 26.49
N PHE A 48 -36.17 11.32 27.13
CA PHE A 48 -34.89 11.02 26.50
C PHE A 48 -35.07 10.14 25.26
N LEU A 49 -35.81 9.03 25.37
CA LEU A 49 -35.99 8.09 24.25
C LEU A 49 -36.73 8.69 23.06
N VAL A 50 -37.65 9.63 23.29
CA VAL A 50 -38.38 10.31 22.22
C VAL A 50 -37.52 11.37 21.53
N ASN A 51 -36.58 11.98 22.25
CA ASN A 51 -35.76 13.08 21.76
C ASN A 51 -34.36 12.65 21.27
N SER A 52 -33.94 11.40 21.51
CA SER A 52 -32.65 10.89 21.08
C SER A 52 -32.59 10.75 19.55
N GLU A 53 -31.54 11.31 18.93
CA GLU A 53 -31.33 11.22 17.48
C GLU A 53 -31.03 9.79 16.99
N GLU A 54 -30.54 8.94 17.91
CA GLU A 54 -30.18 7.55 17.64
C GLU A 54 -31.42 6.64 17.59
N VAL A 55 -32.48 6.99 18.31
CA VAL A 55 -33.71 6.19 18.43
C VAL A 55 -34.66 6.50 17.28
N LYS A 56 -35.00 5.48 16.48
CA LYS A 56 -35.95 5.61 15.37
C LYS A 56 -37.39 5.43 15.81
N LEU A 57 -37.61 4.51 16.73
CA LEU A 57 -38.91 4.27 17.36
C LEU A 57 -38.68 3.95 18.84
N ALA A 58 -39.55 4.47 19.71
CA ALA A 58 -39.58 4.13 21.13
C ALA A 58 -40.97 3.65 21.53
N GLY A 59 -41.06 2.68 22.43
CA GLY A 59 -42.30 2.08 22.91
C GLY A 59 -42.23 1.72 24.39
N TYR A 60 -43.39 1.69 25.03
CA TYR A 60 -43.56 1.23 26.40
C TYR A 60 -44.34 -0.08 26.40
N VAL A 61 -43.66 -1.17 26.75
CA VAL A 61 -44.21 -2.53 26.73
C VAL A 61 -44.99 -2.82 28.03
N GLY A 62 -44.67 -2.13 29.12
CA GLY A 62 -45.33 -2.24 30.42
C GLY A 62 -44.42 -2.82 31.49
N LYS A 63 -44.79 -2.65 32.78
CA LYS A 63 -43.99 -3.11 33.94
C LYS A 63 -42.54 -2.60 33.92
N ASP A 64 -42.38 -1.31 33.63
CA ASP A 64 -41.08 -0.64 33.47
C ASP A 64 -40.23 -1.19 32.31
N ILE A 65 -40.85 -1.88 31.35
CA ILE A 65 -40.17 -2.38 30.15
C ILE A 65 -40.38 -1.40 28.99
N TYR A 66 -39.27 -1.02 28.38
CA TYR A 66 -39.21 -0.14 27.21
C TYR A 66 -38.63 -0.90 26.03
N ALA A 67 -39.07 -0.56 24.83
CA ALA A 67 -38.54 -1.08 23.57
C ALA A 67 -38.10 0.08 22.68
N VAL A 68 -36.92 -0.01 22.09
CA VAL A 68 -36.41 0.98 21.14
C VAL A 68 -35.89 0.31 19.89
N CYS A 69 -36.07 0.98 18.76
CA CYS A 69 -35.50 0.60 17.48
C CYS A 69 -34.34 1.53 17.13
N LEU A 70 -33.18 0.96 16.87
CA LEU A 70 -32.05 1.61 16.21
C LEU A 70 -31.95 1.09 14.76
N ALA A 71 -31.23 1.82 13.92
CA ALA A 71 -30.96 1.42 12.53
C ALA A 71 -29.49 1.66 12.18
N CYS A 72 -28.90 0.77 11.39
CA CYS A 72 -27.57 0.93 10.80
C CYS A 72 -27.54 0.48 9.34
N THR A 73 -26.59 0.99 8.56
CA THR A 73 -26.48 0.71 7.13
C THR A 73 -25.99 -0.73 6.87
N LYS A 74 -26.57 -1.41 5.88
CA LYS A 74 -26.11 -2.73 5.40
C LYS A 74 -24.80 -2.58 4.62
N CYS A 75 -23.81 -3.44 4.89
CA CYS A 75 -22.59 -3.54 4.07
C CYS A 75 -22.71 -4.74 3.12
N GLN A 76 -22.33 -4.55 1.85
CA GLN A 76 -22.65 -5.42 0.70
C GLN A 76 -22.14 -6.88 0.73
N LYS A 77 -21.46 -7.36 1.78
CA LYS A 77 -20.93 -8.74 1.82
C LYS A 77 -21.18 -9.54 3.10
N THR A 78 -21.56 -8.93 4.21
CA THR A 78 -21.95 -9.59 5.47
C THR A 78 -22.62 -8.55 6.37
N THR A 79 -23.56 -8.94 7.24
CA THR A 79 -24.04 -8.04 8.30
C THR A 79 -22.85 -7.65 9.17
N ASP A 80 -22.35 -6.43 9.00
CA ASP A 80 -21.15 -5.98 9.70
C ASP A 80 -21.49 -5.77 11.18
N PHE A 81 -21.07 -6.71 12.04
CA PHE A 81 -21.26 -6.63 13.48
C PHE A 81 -20.72 -5.32 14.07
N ARG A 82 -19.72 -4.69 13.41
CA ARG A 82 -19.20 -3.36 13.76
C ARG A 82 -20.32 -2.31 13.73
N GLN A 83 -21.17 -2.33 12.70
CA GLN A 83 -22.26 -1.36 12.54
C GLN A 83 -23.34 -1.54 13.61
N ILE A 84 -23.68 -2.79 13.95
CA ILE A 84 -24.62 -3.10 15.03
C ILE A 84 -24.10 -2.56 16.36
N GLN A 85 -22.83 -2.85 16.67
CA GLN A 85 -22.20 -2.40 17.90
C GLN A 85 -22.02 -0.88 17.94
N HIS A 86 -21.70 -0.25 16.81
CA HIS A 86 -21.58 1.19 16.70
C HIS A 86 -22.92 1.90 16.95
N ALA A 87 -24.02 1.40 16.39
CA ALA A 87 -25.36 1.93 16.65
C ALA A 87 -25.74 1.83 18.13
N ILE A 88 -25.53 0.67 18.75
CA ILE A 88 -25.78 0.48 20.19
C ILE A 88 -24.91 1.42 21.01
N ARG A 89 -23.63 1.58 20.67
CA ARG A 89 -22.73 2.50 21.38
C ARG A 89 -23.13 3.94 21.28
N ARG A 90 -23.51 4.42 20.10
CA ARG A 90 -23.96 5.80 19.92
C ARG A 90 -25.17 6.07 20.81
N PHE A 91 -26.13 5.17 20.83
CA PHE A 91 -27.26 5.22 21.77
C PHE A 91 -26.80 5.24 23.23
N MET A 92 -25.90 4.35 23.65
CA MET A 92 -25.40 4.31 25.03
C MET A 92 -24.58 5.56 25.40
N GLN A 93 -23.84 6.15 24.45
CA GLN A 93 -23.09 7.40 24.65
C GLN A 93 -24.02 8.59 24.77
N ASP A 94 -25.08 8.63 23.96
CA ASP A 94 -26.13 9.65 24.07
C ASP A 94 -26.83 9.56 25.42
N LEU A 95 -27.18 8.35 25.85
CA LEU A 95 -27.76 8.08 27.16
C LEU A 95 -26.82 8.52 28.30
N LYS A 96 -25.51 8.32 28.14
CA LYS A 96 -24.49 8.70 29.15
C LYS A 96 -24.42 10.22 29.40
N LYS A 97 -24.91 11.06 28.47
CA LYS A 97 -25.03 12.50 28.70
C LYS A 97 -26.02 12.82 29.83
N GLU A 98 -27.03 11.97 30.00
CA GLU A 98 -28.03 12.03 31.08
C GLU A 98 -27.63 11.05 32.21
N SER A 99 -26.72 11.48 33.08
CA SER A 99 -26.06 10.61 34.08
C SER A 99 -27.02 9.86 35.00
N GLU A 100 -28.12 10.50 35.41
CA GLU A 100 -29.15 9.94 36.29
C GLU A 100 -29.91 8.79 35.58
N ILE A 101 -30.35 9.01 34.35
CA ILE A 101 -31.05 8.00 33.55
C ILE A 101 -30.08 6.87 33.18
N TYR A 102 -28.86 7.20 32.80
CA TYR A 102 -27.84 6.21 32.45
C TYR A 102 -27.60 5.20 33.58
N ALA A 103 -27.53 5.66 34.83
CA ALA A 103 -27.35 4.79 35.99
C ALA A 103 -28.52 3.80 36.16
N THR A 104 -29.77 4.25 36.02
CA THR A 104 -30.96 3.38 36.13
C THR A 104 -31.02 2.33 35.03
N VAL A 105 -30.68 2.70 33.78
CA VAL A 105 -30.69 1.79 32.64
C VAL A 105 -29.56 0.76 32.73
N ILE A 106 -28.35 1.19 33.13
CA ILE A 106 -27.19 0.29 33.28
C ILE A 106 -27.32 -0.64 34.50
N GLY A 107 -27.96 -0.18 35.58
CA GLY A 107 -28.31 -1.01 36.73
C GLY A 107 -29.42 -2.02 36.42
N GLY A 108 -30.16 -1.80 35.34
CA GLY A 108 -31.22 -2.67 34.86
C GLY A 108 -30.74 -3.81 33.95
N ARG A 109 -31.69 -4.33 33.17
CA ARG A 109 -31.48 -5.42 32.21
C ARG A 109 -31.75 -4.95 30.79
N ILE A 110 -30.92 -5.35 29.84
CA ILE A 110 -31.05 -4.99 28.42
C ILE A 110 -30.91 -6.25 27.56
N GLY A 111 -31.91 -6.51 26.74
CA GLY A 111 -31.90 -7.55 25.73
C GLY A 111 -31.92 -6.96 24.32
N VAL A 112 -31.20 -7.59 23.39
CA VAL A 112 -31.01 -7.08 22.03
C VAL A 112 -31.40 -8.15 21.01
N SER A 113 -32.11 -7.73 19.96
CA SER A 113 -32.40 -8.54 18.79
C SER A 113 -32.15 -7.77 17.49
N VAL A 114 -31.56 -8.44 16.50
CA VAL A 114 -31.20 -7.88 15.19
C VAL A 114 -32.00 -8.55 14.07
N LEU A 115 -32.54 -7.74 13.15
CA LEU A 115 -33.32 -8.23 12.02
C LEU A 115 -32.42 -9.02 11.05
N GLU A 116 -32.98 -10.07 10.43
CA GLU A 116 -32.29 -11.03 9.53
C GLU A 116 -31.24 -11.93 10.20
N LEU A 117 -30.73 -11.57 11.38
CA LEU A 117 -29.87 -12.45 12.18
C LEU A 117 -30.68 -13.23 13.22
N ASP A 118 -31.45 -12.51 14.05
CA ASP A 118 -32.18 -13.11 15.17
C ASP A 118 -33.64 -13.39 14.79
N ALA A 119 -34.21 -12.57 13.91
CA ALA A 119 -35.62 -12.66 13.53
C ALA A 119 -35.84 -12.28 12.06
N LYS A 120 -36.74 -13.00 11.38
CA LYS A 120 -37.18 -12.69 10.01
C LYS A 120 -38.31 -11.65 9.95
N THR A 121 -38.84 -11.25 11.11
CA THR A 121 -39.94 -10.29 11.18
C THR A 121 -39.76 -9.32 12.36
N PRO A 122 -40.13 -8.04 12.20
CA PRO A 122 -40.15 -7.02 13.26
C PRO A 122 -40.83 -7.46 14.56
N ALA A 123 -42.00 -8.08 14.45
CA ALA A 123 -42.75 -8.55 15.61
C ALA A 123 -41.95 -9.57 16.44
N ARG A 124 -41.18 -10.44 15.79
CA ARG A 124 -40.33 -11.44 16.46
C ARG A 124 -39.10 -10.83 17.11
N MET A 125 -38.57 -9.71 16.60
CA MET A 125 -37.43 -9.04 17.21
C MET A 125 -37.73 -8.58 18.64
N VAL A 126 -38.90 -7.97 18.87
CA VAL A 126 -39.32 -7.52 20.21
C VAL A 126 -39.38 -8.71 21.17
N THR A 127 -39.96 -9.83 20.73
CA THR A 127 -40.04 -11.06 21.53
C THR A 127 -38.66 -11.63 21.84
N HIS A 128 -37.78 -11.73 20.85
CA HIS A 128 -36.43 -12.27 21.03
C HIS A 128 -35.56 -11.36 21.91
N ALA A 129 -35.64 -10.04 21.76
CA ALA A 129 -34.96 -9.09 22.63
C ALA A 129 -35.46 -9.19 24.08
N MET A 130 -36.78 -9.33 24.27
CA MET A 130 -37.36 -9.56 25.60
C MET A 130 -36.91 -10.88 26.21
N GLN A 131 -36.81 -11.96 25.43
CA GLN A 131 -36.25 -13.25 25.88
C GLN A 131 -34.80 -13.08 26.33
N ALA A 132 -33.96 -12.44 25.51
CA ALA A 132 -32.55 -12.18 25.85
C ALA A 132 -32.40 -11.35 27.14
N MET A 133 -33.28 -10.37 27.37
CA MET A 133 -33.32 -9.58 28.60
C MET A 133 -33.70 -10.44 29.82
N LEU A 134 -34.70 -11.32 29.68
CA LEU A 134 -35.20 -12.15 30.78
C LEU A 134 -34.26 -13.30 31.14
N GLU A 135 -33.46 -13.79 30.19
CA GLU A 135 -32.43 -14.80 30.43
C GLU A 135 -31.28 -14.30 31.33
N GLN A 136 -31.16 -12.98 31.53
CA GLN A 136 -30.25 -12.39 32.51
C GLN A 136 -30.76 -12.71 33.93
N HIS A 137 -30.10 -13.65 34.60
CA HIS A 137 -30.39 -14.03 35.97
C HIS A 137 -30.00 -12.90 36.95
N ALA A 138 -30.78 -12.74 38.02
CA ALA A 138 -30.49 -11.78 39.07
C ALA A 138 -29.12 -12.08 39.70
N GLY A 139 -28.15 -11.16 39.55
CA GLY A 139 -26.79 -11.29 40.06
C GLY A 139 -25.71 -11.51 38.99
N GLU A 140 -26.05 -11.72 37.72
CA GLU A 140 -25.05 -11.68 36.64
C GLU A 140 -24.59 -10.23 36.36
N SER A 141 -23.28 -10.02 36.24
CA SER A 141 -22.66 -8.72 35.89
C SER A 141 -22.90 -8.28 34.43
N LYS A 142 -23.88 -8.85 33.74
CA LYS A 142 -24.16 -8.58 32.32
C LYS A 142 -25.34 -7.61 32.18
N THR A 143 -25.05 -6.36 31.89
CA THR A 143 -26.07 -5.35 31.60
C THR A 143 -26.76 -5.59 30.24
N ILE A 144 -26.06 -6.14 29.24
CA ILE A 144 -26.58 -6.33 27.87
C ILE A 144 -26.47 -7.80 27.45
N SER A 145 -27.57 -8.37 26.94
CA SER A 145 -27.67 -9.74 26.41
C SER A 145 -28.21 -9.70 24.97
N PHE A 146 -27.65 -10.52 24.08
CA PHE A 146 -28.12 -10.66 22.71
C PHE A 146 -28.83 -12.01 22.57
N TYR A 147 -29.90 -12.05 21.79
CA TYR A 147 -30.64 -13.29 21.56
C TYR A 147 -29.77 -14.38 20.91
N HIS A 148 -28.96 -14.02 19.91
CA HIS A 148 -28.04 -14.96 19.28
C HIS A 148 -26.67 -14.93 19.95
N SER A 149 -26.23 -16.10 20.42
CA SER A 149 -24.98 -16.28 21.16
C SER A 149 -23.72 -15.86 20.40
N GLU A 150 -23.70 -16.05 19.08
CA GLU A 150 -22.59 -15.62 18.21
C GLU A 150 -22.43 -14.10 18.20
N ILE A 151 -23.53 -13.34 18.09
CA ILE A 151 -23.50 -11.87 18.17
C ILE A 151 -23.00 -11.43 19.55
N HIS A 152 -23.51 -12.05 20.62
CA HIS A 152 -23.05 -11.77 21.98
C HIS A 152 -21.54 -11.97 22.11
N GLN A 153 -21.01 -13.08 21.59
CA GLN A 153 -19.58 -13.40 21.62
C GLN A 153 -18.76 -12.39 20.81
N GLN A 154 -19.20 -12.01 19.61
CA GLN A 154 -18.51 -11.04 18.76
C GLN A 154 -18.48 -9.65 19.39
N VAL A 155 -19.60 -9.17 19.93
CA VAL A 155 -19.67 -7.87 20.61
C VAL A 155 -18.77 -7.85 21.84
N LYS A 156 -18.79 -8.93 22.63
CA LYS A 156 -17.92 -9.08 23.81
C LYS A 156 -16.44 -9.10 23.42
N ARG A 157 -16.08 -9.87 22.38
CA ARG A 157 -14.72 -9.92 21.83
C ARG A 157 -14.27 -8.53 21.38
N ARG A 158 -15.08 -7.83 20.56
CA ARG A 158 -14.76 -6.49 20.08
C ARG A 158 -14.58 -5.49 21.22
N LYS A 159 -15.42 -5.55 22.26
CA LYS A 159 -15.25 -4.71 23.46
C LYS A 159 -13.95 -5.03 24.20
N SER A 160 -13.60 -6.31 24.35
CA SER A 160 -12.32 -6.72 24.93
C SER A 160 -11.12 -6.19 24.13
N LEU A 161 -11.21 -6.20 22.79
CA LEU A 161 -10.14 -5.68 21.93
C LEU A 161 -10.04 -4.15 22.01
N GLU A 162 -11.14 -3.43 22.16
CA GLU A 162 -11.12 -1.98 22.39
C GLU A 162 -10.47 -1.57 23.70
N ASP A 163 -10.79 -2.30 24.77
CA ASP A 163 -10.16 -2.07 26.07
C ASP A 163 -8.65 -2.35 25.97
N LEU A 164 -8.25 -3.38 25.21
CA LEU A 164 -6.85 -3.67 24.91
C LEU A 164 -6.19 -2.52 24.14
N VAL A 165 -6.79 -2.04 23.05
CA VAL A 165 -6.24 -0.95 22.22
C VAL A 165 -6.08 0.32 23.05
N SER A 166 -7.12 0.71 23.77
CA SER A 166 -7.12 1.92 24.60
C SER A 166 -6.04 1.85 25.67
N LYS A 167 -5.94 0.71 26.35
CA LYS A 167 -4.91 0.46 27.37
C LYS A 167 -3.51 0.50 26.77
N ALA A 168 -3.26 -0.26 25.70
CA ALA A 168 -1.93 -0.33 25.07
C ALA A 168 -1.43 1.04 24.57
N ILE A 169 -2.30 1.88 24.02
CA ILE A 169 -1.95 3.25 23.60
C ILE A 169 -1.66 4.12 24.82
N SER A 170 -2.55 4.15 25.81
CA SER A 170 -2.42 5.00 27.00
C SER A 170 -1.18 4.68 27.85
N GLU A 171 -0.85 3.39 27.98
CA GLU A 171 0.32 2.90 28.72
C GLU A 171 1.59 2.87 27.86
N ARG A 172 1.49 3.22 26.57
CA ARG A 172 2.55 3.09 25.57
C ARG A 172 3.12 1.66 25.50
N ASP A 173 2.30 0.66 25.79
CA ASP A 173 2.65 -0.76 25.77
C ASP A 173 2.50 -1.34 24.36
N LEU A 174 3.24 -0.75 23.42
CA LEU A 174 3.25 -1.12 22.01
C LEU A 174 4.64 -1.62 21.62
N GLU A 175 4.67 -2.57 20.69
CA GLU A 175 5.91 -2.95 20.02
C GLU A 175 5.98 -2.27 18.65
N VAL A 176 7.19 -1.88 18.25
CA VAL A 176 7.43 -1.36 16.90
C VAL A 176 8.31 -2.35 16.17
N HIS A 177 7.82 -2.80 15.01
CA HIS A 177 8.60 -3.57 14.06
C HIS A 177 9.09 -2.65 12.95
N TYR A 178 10.27 -2.92 12.42
CA TYR A 178 10.91 -2.10 11.40
C TYR A 178 11.05 -2.91 10.13
N GLN A 179 10.57 -2.38 9.01
CA GLN A 179 10.73 -3.00 7.69
C GLN A 179 11.73 -2.21 6.85
N PRO A 180 12.73 -2.85 6.24
CA PRO A 180 13.73 -2.14 5.44
C PRO A 180 13.15 -1.64 4.12
N ILE A 181 13.52 -0.43 3.75
CA ILE A 181 13.34 0.16 2.42
C ILE A 181 14.73 0.24 1.78
N VAL A 182 14.88 -0.44 0.65
CA VAL A 182 16.18 -0.69 0.00
C VAL A 182 16.33 0.21 -1.22
N ASP A 183 17.48 0.89 -1.33
CA ASP A 183 17.86 1.66 -2.51
C ASP A 183 18.21 0.72 -3.67
N THR A 184 17.60 0.93 -4.84
CA THR A 184 17.72 0.01 -5.98
C THR A 184 19.04 0.13 -6.73
N LYS A 185 19.79 1.24 -6.52
CA LYS A 185 21.09 1.48 -7.12
C LYS A 185 22.19 0.85 -6.29
N THR A 186 22.14 1.04 -4.97
CA THR A 186 23.19 0.58 -4.04
C THR A 186 22.90 -0.78 -3.43
N TRP A 187 21.63 -1.20 -3.44
CA TRP A 187 21.11 -2.36 -2.71
C TRP A 187 21.36 -2.31 -1.20
N GLU A 188 21.61 -1.12 -0.67
CA GLU A 188 21.71 -0.88 0.76
C GLU A 188 20.36 -0.46 1.33
N ILE A 189 20.15 -0.77 2.61
CA ILE A 189 18.99 -0.27 3.32
C ILE A 189 19.16 1.25 3.43
N ALA A 190 18.24 2.02 2.85
CA ALA A 190 18.26 3.47 2.92
C ALA A 190 17.55 3.96 4.19
N LYS A 191 16.43 3.31 4.53
CA LYS A 191 15.59 3.67 5.67
C LYS A 191 14.80 2.47 6.18
N PHE A 192 14.20 2.60 7.35
CA PHE A 192 13.24 1.63 7.88
C PHE A 192 11.87 2.27 8.03
N GLU A 193 10.81 1.56 7.67
CA GLU A 193 9.45 1.93 8.05
C GLU A 193 9.10 1.37 9.43
N ALA A 194 8.60 2.23 10.32
CA ALA A 194 8.14 1.86 11.65
C ALA A 194 6.68 1.43 11.64
N LEU A 195 6.45 0.16 11.95
CA LEU A 195 5.15 -0.49 11.89
C LEU A 195 4.69 -0.92 13.29
N CYS A 196 3.51 -0.46 13.68
CA CYS A 196 2.91 -0.79 14.97
C CYS A 196 2.64 -2.29 15.11
N ARG A 197 2.88 -2.84 16.29
CA ARG A 197 2.45 -4.19 16.70
C ARG A 197 1.88 -4.16 18.10
N PHE A 198 0.65 -4.66 18.21
CA PHE A 198 0.04 -4.95 19.50
C PHE A 198 0.55 -6.29 20.03
N LYS A 199 0.89 -6.34 21.31
CA LYS A 199 1.40 -7.56 21.94
C LYS A 199 0.32 -8.65 21.94
N PRO A 200 0.64 -9.89 21.49
CA PRO A 200 -0.32 -10.99 21.53
C PRO A 200 -0.82 -11.23 22.96
N THR A 201 -2.11 -11.53 23.08
CA THR A 201 -2.70 -11.96 24.36
C THR A 201 -3.16 -13.40 24.23
N LYS A 202 -3.08 -14.17 25.33
CA LYS A 202 -3.47 -15.60 25.32
C LYS A 202 -4.95 -15.81 24.99
N ASP A 203 -5.78 -14.83 25.32
CA ASP A 203 -7.24 -14.94 25.29
C ASP A 203 -7.88 -14.35 24.02
N ASN A 204 -7.13 -13.61 23.21
CA ASN A 204 -7.63 -12.98 21.99
C ASN A 204 -6.66 -13.13 20.82
N ALA A 205 -7.08 -13.85 19.78
CA ALA A 205 -6.41 -13.83 18.48
C ALA A 205 -6.91 -12.63 17.66
N PHE A 206 -6.03 -11.72 17.26
CA PHE A 206 -6.36 -10.55 16.43
C PHE A 206 -5.26 -10.29 15.40
N THR A 207 -5.60 -9.56 14.34
CA THR A 207 -4.61 -9.04 13.39
C THR A 207 -4.24 -7.60 13.75
N THR A 208 -3.08 -7.12 13.30
CA THR A 208 -2.71 -5.71 13.48
C THR A 208 -3.72 -4.78 12.82
N GLN A 209 -4.23 -5.14 11.63
CA GLN A 209 -5.24 -4.34 10.93
C GLN A 209 -6.56 -4.23 11.71
N GLU A 210 -7.00 -5.32 12.36
CA GLU A 210 -8.20 -5.31 13.22
C GLU A 210 -8.03 -4.29 14.36
N MET A 211 -6.85 -4.23 14.97
CA MET A 211 -6.53 -3.32 16.06
C MET A 211 -6.36 -1.86 15.61
N ILE A 212 -5.78 -1.62 14.43
CA ILE A 212 -5.71 -0.28 13.84
C ILE A 212 -7.12 0.22 13.53
N SER A 213 -7.98 -0.60 12.92
CA SER A 213 -9.39 -0.25 12.67
C SER A 213 -10.17 0.06 13.96
N ILE A 214 -9.84 -0.64 15.06
CA ILE A 214 -10.37 -0.29 16.39
C ILE A 214 -9.88 1.07 16.84
N ALA A 215 -8.59 1.37 16.70
CA ALA A 215 -8.03 2.65 17.08
C ALA A 215 -8.68 3.80 16.29
N GLU A 216 -8.97 3.62 15.00
CA GLU A 216 -9.72 4.57 14.18
C GLU A 216 -11.15 4.77 14.71
N ASP A 217 -11.89 3.69 14.96
CA ASP A 217 -13.25 3.74 15.54
C ASP A 217 -13.29 4.50 16.88
N LEU A 218 -12.25 4.32 17.69
CA LEU A 218 -12.09 4.98 18.98
C LEU A 218 -11.53 6.41 18.85
N ASN A 219 -11.18 6.87 17.65
CA ASN A 219 -10.49 8.15 17.39
C ASN A 219 -9.12 8.25 18.10
N LEU A 220 -8.45 7.13 18.30
CA LEU A 220 -7.13 7.03 18.93
C LEU A 220 -5.98 6.89 17.91
N ILE A 221 -6.26 6.92 16.60
CA ILE A 221 -5.23 6.69 15.58
C ILE A 221 -4.09 7.73 15.63
N SER A 222 -4.41 9.00 15.84
CA SER A 222 -3.39 10.06 15.96
C SER A 222 -2.50 9.85 17.20
N GLU A 223 -3.09 9.37 18.31
CA GLU A 223 -2.32 9.06 19.53
C GLU A 223 -1.47 7.79 19.37
N LEU A 224 -1.99 6.80 18.64
CA LEU A 224 -1.25 5.60 18.26
C LEU A 224 0.00 5.97 17.45
N ASP A 225 -0.19 6.75 16.37
CA ASP A 225 0.88 7.20 15.49
C ASP A 225 1.92 8.04 16.22
N ARG A 226 1.48 8.95 17.09
CA ARG A 226 2.38 9.74 17.96
C ARG A 226 3.21 8.81 18.85
N THR A 227 2.58 7.81 19.47
CA THR A 227 3.26 6.87 20.37
C THR A 227 4.27 6.02 19.63
N VAL A 228 3.90 5.45 18.47
CA VAL A 228 4.80 4.69 17.60
C VAL A 228 5.96 5.57 17.12
N GLY A 229 5.68 6.83 16.76
CA GLY A 229 6.70 7.81 16.38
C GLY A 229 7.73 8.05 17.48
N ILE A 230 7.29 8.31 18.70
CA ILE A 230 8.18 8.51 19.86
C ILE A 230 9.05 7.27 20.09
N LEU A 231 8.45 6.07 20.14
CA LEU A 231 9.20 4.82 20.35
C LEU A 231 10.24 4.60 19.24
N SER A 232 9.90 4.97 18.00
CA SER A 232 10.78 4.81 16.84
C SER A 232 11.93 5.81 16.83
N LEU A 233 11.66 7.07 17.16
CA LEU A 233 12.70 8.10 17.30
C LEU A 233 13.67 7.74 18.43
N GLN A 234 13.19 7.23 19.55
CA GLN A 234 14.04 6.72 20.64
C GLN A 234 14.90 5.52 20.23
N ALA A 235 14.42 4.69 19.30
CA ALA A 235 15.17 3.55 18.77
C ALA A 235 16.19 3.95 17.68
N LEU A 236 15.96 5.07 16.98
CA LEU A 236 16.75 5.49 15.81
C LEU A 236 18.27 5.54 16.05
N PRO A 237 18.81 6.10 17.16
CA PRO A 237 20.25 6.09 17.41
C PRO A 237 20.85 4.68 17.44
N LYS A 238 20.12 3.71 18.01
CA LYS A 238 20.56 2.32 18.07
C LYS A 238 20.45 1.64 16.71
N ILE A 239 19.43 1.98 15.92
CA ILE A 239 19.31 1.51 14.53
C ILE A 239 20.49 2.03 13.70
N LYS A 240 20.82 3.32 13.81
CA LYS A 240 21.99 3.93 13.14
C LYS A 240 23.30 3.27 13.55
N MET A 241 23.46 2.86 14.81
CA MET A 241 24.64 2.10 15.25
C MET A 241 24.75 0.72 14.57
N LEU A 242 23.62 0.06 14.28
CA LEU A 242 23.60 -1.26 13.64
C LEU A 242 23.79 -1.20 12.11
N PHE A 243 23.33 -0.13 11.46
CA PHE A 243 23.22 -0.06 9.99
C PHE A 243 24.00 1.08 9.33
N GLY A 244 24.44 2.07 10.10
CA GLY A 244 25.18 3.24 9.62
C GLY A 244 24.42 4.55 9.87
N GLN A 245 25.17 5.66 9.88
CA GLN A 245 24.61 6.99 10.18
C GLN A 245 23.70 7.54 9.07
N HIS A 246 23.78 7.00 7.85
CA HIS A 246 22.98 7.40 6.70
C HIS A 246 21.51 6.93 6.78
N ILE A 247 21.19 6.03 7.73
CA ILE A 247 19.89 5.37 7.79
C ILE A 247 18.79 6.35 8.19
N GLY A 248 17.73 6.37 7.39
CA GLY A 248 16.49 7.06 7.69
C GLY A 248 15.46 6.21 8.42
N LEU A 249 14.37 6.86 8.84
CA LEU A 249 13.22 6.26 9.49
C LEU A 249 11.94 6.89 8.93
N THR A 250 11.03 6.04 8.47
CA THR A 250 9.68 6.44 8.06
C THR A 250 8.69 6.17 9.19
N ILE A 251 7.83 7.15 9.50
CA ILE A 251 6.77 7.04 10.52
C ILE A 251 5.41 7.45 9.93
N ASN A 252 4.39 6.63 10.20
CA ASN A 252 3.03 6.85 9.73
C ASN A 252 2.30 7.97 10.48
N ARG A 253 1.53 8.80 9.76
CA ARG A 253 0.72 9.89 10.31
C ARG A 253 -0.65 9.93 9.62
N SER A 254 -1.65 9.38 10.29
CA SER A 254 -3.04 9.40 9.82
C SER A 254 -3.72 10.72 10.15
N PHE A 255 -4.46 11.28 9.17
CA PHE A 255 -5.41 12.38 9.41
C PHE A 255 -6.84 11.88 9.61
N ASN A 256 -7.07 10.56 9.64
CA ASN A 256 -8.38 9.96 9.87
C ASN A 256 -8.76 10.03 11.37
N SER A 257 -8.79 11.24 11.93
CA SER A 257 -9.08 11.49 13.34
C SER A 257 -9.89 12.79 13.48
N LYS A 258 -10.50 12.99 14.65
CA LYS A 258 -11.17 14.27 14.99
C LYS A 258 -10.20 15.45 15.16
N MET A 259 -8.89 15.19 15.29
CA MET A 259 -7.89 16.24 15.43
C MET A 259 -7.65 16.90 14.08
N ASP A 260 -7.55 18.23 14.09
CA ASP A 260 -7.20 18.98 12.90
C ASP A 260 -5.82 18.57 12.37
N ALA A 261 -5.69 18.42 11.06
CA ALA A 261 -4.48 17.91 10.48
C ALA A 261 -3.28 18.87 10.57
N VAL A 262 -3.51 20.20 10.61
CA VAL A 262 -2.45 21.18 10.90
C VAL A 262 -1.91 20.96 12.31
N GLN A 263 -2.80 20.64 13.26
CA GLN A 263 -2.39 20.30 14.61
C GLN A 263 -1.58 18.99 14.64
N ILE A 264 -1.98 17.96 13.89
CA ILE A 264 -1.24 16.70 13.79
C ILE A 264 0.18 16.93 13.25
N LEU A 265 0.32 17.71 12.19
CA LEU A 265 1.62 18.04 11.59
C LEU A 265 2.49 18.88 12.55
N THR A 266 1.89 19.86 13.23
CA THR A 266 2.60 20.70 14.22
C THR A 266 3.11 19.86 15.39
N ASN A 267 2.24 19.00 15.96
CA ASN A 267 2.63 18.05 17.00
C ASN A 267 3.72 17.08 16.53
N THR A 268 3.70 16.71 15.24
CA THR A 268 4.72 15.83 14.66
C THR A 268 6.07 16.52 14.57
N LEU A 269 6.10 17.80 14.19
CA LEU A 269 7.32 18.60 14.19
C LEU A 269 7.91 18.70 15.61
N GLU A 270 7.09 19.10 16.58
CA GLU A 270 7.52 19.18 17.99
C GLU A 270 8.05 17.83 18.50
N MET A 271 7.40 16.72 18.13
CA MET A 271 7.86 15.39 18.50
C MET A 271 9.22 15.06 17.85
N ILE A 272 9.45 15.42 16.58
CA ILE A 272 10.73 15.19 15.92
C ILE A 272 11.83 16.01 16.62
N GLU A 273 11.60 17.29 16.85
CA GLU A 273 12.55 18.19 17.53
C GLU A 273 12.91 17.72 18.95
N ASN A 274 11.96 17.17 19.69
CA ASN A 274 12.19 16.71 21.07
C ASN A 274 12.93 15.37 21.18
N TYR A 275 12.90 14.53 20.13
CA TYR A 275 13.39 13.15 20.22
C TYR A 275 14.47 12.79 19.19
N THR A 276 14.83 13.68 18.26
CA THR A 276 15.96 13.47 17.34
C THR A 276 16.70 14.74 16.97
N ASP A 277 18.03 14.64 16.92
CA ASP A 277 18.92 15.69 16.40
C ASP A 277 19.16 15.56 14.88
N SER A 278 18.47 14.64 14.21
CA SER A 278 18.59 14.42 12.76
C SER A 278 17.24 14.40 12.05
N PRO A 279 16.49 15.52 12.01
CA PRO A 279 15.20 15.59 11.32
C PRO A 279 15.29 15.18 9.83
N GLN A 280 16.43 15.44 9.17
CA GLN A 280 16.71 15.03 7.79
C GLN A 280 16.74 13.52 7.55
N SER A 281 16.84 12.72 8.62
CA SER A 281 16.72 11.27 8.54
C SER A 281 15.28 10.78 8.69
N ILE A 282 14.32 11.68 8.91
CA ILE A 282 12.92 11.30 9.16
C ILE A 282 12.09 11.52 7.89
N THR A 283 11.28 10.52 7.57
CA THR A 283 10.20 10.61 6.60
C THR A 283 8.87 10.47 7.35
N ILE A 284 7.93 11.38 7.14
CA ILE A 284 6.55 11.17 7.56
C ILE A 284 5.75 10.60 6.41
N GLU A 285 4.88 9.65 6.68
CA GLU A 285 4.08 8.96 5.70
C GLU A 285 2.60 9.26 5.92
N LEU A 286 1.92 9.68 4.85
CA LEU A 286 0.52 10.09 4.84
C LEU A 286 -0.23 9.27 3.79
N THR A 287 -1.41 8.76 4.12
CA THR A 287 -2.27 8.08 3.13
C THR A 287 -2.75 9.07 2.05
N GLU A 288 -2.93 8.59 0.82
CA GLU A 288 -3.39 9.38 -0.34
C GLU A 288 -4.59 10.30 -0.04
N SER A 289 -5.71 9.73 0.44
CA SER A 289 -6.95 10.49 0.69
C SER A 289 -6.76 11.58 1.74
N ALA A 290 -6.00 11.27 2.80
CA ALA A 290 -5.70 12.22 3.86
C ALA A 290 -4.93 13.43 3.34
N TYR A 291 -3.99 13.26 2.41
CA TYR A 291 -3.18 14.36 1.90
C TYR A 291 -3.97 15.29 0.96
N PHE A 292 -4.78 14.72 0.06
CA PHE A 292 -5.44 15.51 -1.01
C PHE A 292 -6.73 16.21 -0.58
N ASP A 293 -7.47 15.68 0.40
CA ASP A 293 -8.72 16.31 0.89
C ASP A 293 -8.48 17.66 1.62
N SER A 294 -7.23 18.01 1.89
CA SER A 294 -6.85 19.05 2.85
C SER A 294 -5.72 19.99 2.39
N GLN A 295 -5.35 19.91 1.11
CA GLN A 295 -4.11 20.48 0.57
C GLN A 295 -3.95 22.00 0.80
N SER A 296 -5.03 22.78 0.78
CA SER A 296 -4.96 24.24 0.94
C SER A 296 -4.66 24.71 2.37
N GLN A 297 -5.10 23.95 3.39
CA GLN A 297 -4.95 24.33 4.79
C GLN A 297 -3.64 23.81 5.40
N GLN A 298 -3.10 22.71 4.88
CA GLN A 298 -1.91 22.04 5.42
C GLN A 298 -0.59 22.47 4.79
N ALA A 299 -0.62 23.11 3.62
CA ALA A 299 0.58 23.43 2.84
C ALA A 299 1.67 24.12 3.66
N ASN A 300 1.30 25.07 4.53
CA ASN A 300 2.26 25.77 5.38
C ASN A 300 2.90 24.85 6.44
N ALA A 301 2.13 23.96 7.07
CA ALA A 301 2.66 23.04 8.08
C ALA A 301 3.58 21.98 7.46
N LEU A 302 3.21 21.45 6.28
CA LEU A 302 4.07 20.56 5.51
C LEU A 302 5.35 21.26 5.07
N LYS A 303 5.24 22.51 4.63
CA LYS A 303 6.41 23.32 4.29
C LYS A 303 7.33 23.51 5.50
N SER A 304 6.80 23.82 6.68
CA SER A 304 7.60 23.95 7.91
C SER A 304 8.34 22.66 8.28
N LEU A 305 7.71 21.50 8.16
CA LEU A 305 8.37 20.21 8.34
C LEU A 305 9.54 20.02 7.36
N ARG A 306 9.31 20.34 6.09
CA ARG A 306 10.33 20.21 5.03
C ARG A 306 11.47 21.21 5.19
N GLU A 307 11.20 22.42 5.68
CA GLU A 307 12.23 23.41 6.01
C GLU A 307 13.17 22.93 7.13
N GLN A 308 12.68 22.05 8.02
CA GLN A 308 13.51 21.37 9.03
C GLN A 308 14.24 20.14 8.47
N GLY A 309 14.06 19.81 7.19
CA GLY A 309 14.66 18.66 6.52
C GLY A 309 13.85 17.38 6.60
N VAL A 310 12.70 17.37 7.29
CA VAL A 310 11.81 16.20 7.33
C VAL A 310 11.23 15.99 5.94
N THR A 311 11.28 14.76 5.46
CA THR A 311 10.70 14.40 4.16
C THR A 311 9.28 13.89 4.30
N VAL A 312 8.47 14.03 3.25
CA VAL A 312 7.07 13.57 3.22
C VAL A 312 6.91 12.49 2.15
N ALA A 313 6.26 11.39 2.51
CA ALA A 313 5.87 10.30 1.63
C ALA A 313 4.35 10.19 1.55
N ILE A 314 3.83 9.89 0.36
CA ILE A 314 2.43 9.56 0.14
C ILE A 314 2.30 8.05 -0.04
N ASP A 315 1.43 7.43 0.76
CA ASP A 315 1.15 6.00 0.77
C ASP A 315 -0.14 5.64 0.01
N ASP A 316 -0.27 4.36 -0.37
CA ASP A 316 -1.41 3.75 -1.05
C ASP A 316 -1.81 4.40 -2.39
N PHE A 317 -0.85 5.04 -3.09
CA PHE A 317 -1.15 5.78 -4.32
C PHE A 317 -1.71 4.87 -5.43
N GLY A 318 -2.88 5.25 -5.95
CA GLY A 318 -3.54 4.58 -7.07
C GLY A 318 -4.72 3.68 -6.69
N THR A 319 -5.08 3.61 -5.41
CA THR A 319 -6.27 2.90 -4.89
C THR A 319 -7.51 3.82 -4.81
N GLY A 320 -7.31 5.15 -4.91
CA GLY A 320 -8.36 6.18 -4.87
C GLY A 320 -8.59 6.94 -6.17
N TYR A 321 -9.49 7.94 -6.13
CA TYR A 321 -9.73 8.89 -7.23
C TYR A 321 -8.63 9.97 -7.26
N SER A 322 -7.40 9.60 -7.62
CA SER A 322 -6.31 10.56 -7.75
C SER A 322 -6.54 11.43 -8.99
N SER A 323 -6.87 12.71 -8.80
CA SER A 323 -6.75 13.67 -9.91
C SER A 323 -5.28 14.01 -10.10
N PHE A 324 -4.72 13.76 -11.29
CA PHE A 324 -3.37 14.18 -11.66
C PHE A 324 -3.12 15.69 -11.41
N THR A 325 -4.19 16.49 -11.30
CA THR A 325 -4.15 17.89 -10.90
C THR A 325 -3.47 18.11 -9.56
N TYR A 326 -3.57 17.19 -8.60
CA TYR A 326 -2.92 17.37 -7.31
C TYR A 326 -1.40 17.16 -7.37
N LEU A 327 -0.91 16.46 -8.40
CA LEU A 327 0.50 16.21 -8.59
C LEU A 327 1.29 17.45 -9.04
N SER A 328 0.63 18.48 -9.60
CA SER A 328 1.34 19.68 -10.06
C SER A 328 1.79 20.61 -8.94
N ASP A 329 1.11 20.60 -7.78
CA ASP A 329 1.41 21.46 -6.62
C ASP A 329 1.92 20.65 -5.41
N CYS A 330 2.75 19.63 -5.67
CA CYS A 330 3.19 18.69 -4.63
C CYS A 330 4.12 19.31 -3.60
N HIS A 331 3.88 18.99 -2.33
CA HIS A 331 4.75 19.29 -1.20
C HIS A 331 5.24 17.99 -0.53
N PHE A 332 5.54 16.97 -1.34
CA PHE A 332 6.10 15.70 -0.88
C PHE A 332 7.28 15.24 -1.72
N ASP A 333 8.07 14.32 -1.15
CA ASP A 333 9.37 13.91 -1.67
C ASP A 333 9.36 12.46 -2.17
N TYR A 334 8.45 11.64 -1.64
CA TYR A 334 8.28 10.24 -2.02
C TYR A 334 6.83 9.91 -2.36
N LEU A 335 6.66 9.05 -3.36
CA LEU A 335 5.39 8.40 -3.65
C LEU A 335 5.58 6.89 -3.53
N LYS A 336 4.76 6.24 -2.70
CA LYS A 336 4.77 4.79 -2.55
C LYS A 336 3.70 4.19 -3.46
N ILE A 337 4.12 3.26 -4.33
CA ILE A 337 3.23 2.52 -5.22
C ILE A 337 2.75 1.29 -4.46
N ASP A 338 1.43 1.20 -4.29
CA ASP A 338 0.79 0.12 -3.55
C ASP A 338 1.11 -1.27 -4.13
N ARG A 339 1.10 -2.26 -3.24
CA ARG A 339 1.32 -3.67 -3.52
C ARG A 339 0.42 -4.20 -4.64
N GLU A 340 -0.81 -3.73 -4.80
CA GLU A 340 -1.72 -4.21 -5.85
C GLU A 340 -1.16 -3.97 -7.26
N PHE A 341 -0.39 -2.90 -7.47
CA PHE A 341 0.27 -2.62 -8.76
C PHE A 341 1.58 -3.41 -8.95
N VAL A 342 2.22 -3.79 -7.85
CA VAL A 342 3.50 -4.52 -7.84
C VAL A 342 3.31 -6.02 -7.95
N THR A 343 2.31 -6.57 -7.26
CA THR A 343 2.09 -8.02 -7.18
C THR A 343 1.89 -8.61 -8.58
N ASP A 344 2.68 -9.64 -8.92
CA ASP A 344 2.67 -10.34 -10.20
C ASP A 344 2.96 -9.43 -11.42
N ILE A 345 3.70 -8.32 -11.23
CA ILE A 345 4.08 -7.44 -12.34
C ILE A 345 5.03 -8.15 -13.33
N GLN A 346 4.69 -8.09 -14.62
CA GLN A 346 5.47 -8.69 -15.70
C GLN A 346 5.81 -7.65 -16.77
N LEU A 347 6.97 -7.78 -17.43
CA LEU A 347 7.34 -6.93 -18.56
C LEU A 347 6.26 -6.97 -19.65
N GLY A 348 5.85 -5.80 -20.14
CA GLY A 348 4.82 -5.66 -21.18
C GLY A 348 3.37 -5.77 -20.70
N SER A 349 3.13 -6.18 -19.45
CA SER A 349 1.80 -6.19 -18.84
C SER A 349 1.22 -4.78 -18.70
N ASN A 350 -0.11 -4.68 -18.55
CA ASN A 350 -0.76 -3.40 -18.28
C ASN A 350 -0.29 -2.79 -16.94
N LYS A 351 -0.10 -3.61 -15.89
CA LYS A 351 0.48 -3.15 -14.62
C LYS A 351 1.86 -2.50 -14.84
N CYS A 352 2.73 -3.15 -15.62
CA CYS A 352 4.05 -2.62 -15.96
C CYS A 352 3.97 -1.26 -16.68
N LYS A 353 3.04 -1.07 -17.61
CA LYS A 353 2.84 0.22 -18.29
C LYS A 353 2.37 1.32 -17.34
N ILE A 354 1.42 1.00 -16.45
CA ILE A 354 0.89 1.93 -15.44
C ILE A 354 2.01 2.35 -14.49
N VAL A 355 2.74 1.38 -13.91
CA VAL A 355 3.87 1.66 -13.01
C VAL A 355 4.97 2.47 -13.70
N ASN A 356 5.30 2.15 -14.95
CA ASN A 356 6.27 2.93 -15.73
C ASN A 356 5.83 4.40 -15.93
N MET A 357 4.54 4.62 -16.20
CA MET A 357 3.97 5.96 -16.33
C MET A 357 4.01 6.73 -15.01
N ILE A 358 3.65 6.08 -13.90
CA ILE A 358 3.71 6.68 -12.55
C ILE A 358 5.15 7.06 -12.21
N ILE A 359 6.12 6.17 -12.43
CA ILE A 359 7.54 6.44 -12.18
C ILE A 359 8.02 7.62 -13.02
N GLY A 360 7.76 7.60 -14.33
CA GLY A 360 8.14 8.69 -15.23
C GLY A 360 7.54 10.04 -14.83
N LEU A 361 6.27 10.06 -14.40
CA LEU A 361 5.61 11.26 -13.90
C LEU A 361 6.28 11.77 -12.61
N CYS A 362 6.49 10.90 -11.62
CA CYS A 362 7.13 11.26 -10.36
C CYS A 362 8.52 11.86 -10.61
N HIS A 363 9.33 11.21 -11.44
CA HIS A 363 10.66 11.70 -11.79
C HIS A 363 10.64 13.06 -12.50
N SER A 364 9.65 13.30 -13.39
CA SER A 364 9.48 14.62 -14.03
C SER A 364 9.16 15.75 -13.05
N LEU A 365 8.58 15.40 -11.90
CA LEU A 365 8.23 16.31 -10.80
C LEU A 365 9.29 16.36 -9.69
N GLY A 366 10.40 15.61 -9.84
CA GLY A 366 11.45 15.51 -8.83
C GLY A 366 11.09 14.66 -7.61
N ILE A 367 10.03 13.86 -7.70
CA ILE A 367 9.54 12.95 -6.65
C ILE A 367 10.20 11.58 -6.83
N LYS A 368 10.66 10.96 -5.74
CA LYS A 368 11.21 9.61 -5.76
C LYS A 368 10.13 8.55 -5.54
N VAL A 369 10.31 7.37 -6.11
CA VAL A 369 9.32 6.29 -6.01
C VAL A 369 9.79 5.16 -5.10
N VAL A 370 8.91 4.71 -4.22
CA VAL A 370 9.06 3.48 -3.42
C VAL A 370 8.05 2.45 -3.95
N ALA A 371 8.51 1.29 -4.40
CA ALA A 371 7.60 0.20 -4.77
C ALA A 371 7.38 -0.74 -3.59
N GLU A 372 6.12 -0.98 -3.22
CA GLU A 372 5.75 -1.76 -2.05
C GLU A 372 5.28 -3.18 -2.34
N GLY A 373 5.33 -4.02 -1.31
CA GLY A 373 4.85 -5.39 -1.41
C GLY A 373 5.66 -6.24 -2.40
N VAL A 374 6.94 -5.94 -2.61
CA VAL A 374 7.83 -6.74 -3.45
C VAL A 374 8.13 -8.08 -2.76
N GLU A 375 7.72 -9.20 -3.36
CA GLU A 375 7.84 -10.54 -2.78
C GLU A 375 8.71 -11.48 -3.62
N THR A 376 8.83 -11.22 -4.92
CA THR A 376 9.55 -12.10 -5.86
C THR A 376 10.73 -11.41 -6.54
N GLU A 377 11.73 -12.20 -6.95
CA GLU A 377 12.85 -11.74 -7.75
C GLU A 377 12.42 -11.14 -9.09
N GLN A 378 11.36 -11.69 -9.70
CA GLN A 378 10.81 -11.16 -10.95
C GLN A 378 10.29 -9.74 -10.77
N GLU A 379 9.54 -9.46 -9.70
CA GLU A 379 9.06 -8.12 -9.37
C GLU A 379 10.23 -7.14 -9.17
N VAL A 380 11.28 -7.57 -8.45
CA VAL A 380 12.51 -6.78 -8.26
C VAL A 380 13.15 -6.42 -9.61
N MET A 381 13.31 -7.40 -10.51
CA MET A 381 13.92 -7.15 -11.83
C MET A 381 13.09 -6.18 -12.67
N VAL A 382 11.76 -6.37 -12.71
CA VAL A 382 10.87 -5.50 -13.46
C VAL A 382 10.92 -4.08 -12.91
N LEU A 383 10.67 -3.90 -11.60
CA LEU A 383 10.65 -2.57 -10.98
C LEU A 383 11.98 -1.83 -11.09
N LYS A 384 13.11 -2.55 -11.02
CA LYS A 384 14.44 -1.97 -11.25
C LYS A 384 14.58 -1.48 -12.69
N SER A 385 14.12 -2.27 -13.66
CA SER A 385 14.17 -1.88 -15.08
C SER A 385 13.29 -0.66 -15.41
N LEU A 386 12.21 -0.46 -14.65
CA LEU A 386 11.34 0.71 -14.76
C LEU A 386 11.91 1.94 -14.04
N GLY A 387 12.98 1.79 -13.26
CA GLY A 387 13.65 2.90 -12.57
C GLY A 387 13.07 3.25 -11.20
N ALA A 388 12.39 2.33 -10.50
CA ALA A 388 11.98 2.57 -9.12
C ALA A 388 13.21 2.93 -8.25
N ASP A 389 13.13 3.99 -7.44
CA ASP A 389 14.27 4.47 -6.63
C ASP A 389 14.51 3.58 -5.41
N TYR A 390 13.42 3.15 -4.77
CA TYR A 390 13.45 2.27 -3.61
C TYR A 390 12.44 1.13 -3.73
N MET A 391 12.69 0.06 -3.00
CA MET A 391 11.78 -1.09 -2.90
C MET A 391 11.61 -1.52 -1.46
N GLN A 392 10.40 -1.96 -1.13
CA GLN A 392 10.02 -2.51 0.16
C GLN A 392 9.17 -3.75 -0.04
N GLY A 393 9.39 -4.78 0.77
CA GLY A 393 8.58 -5.99 0.72
C GLY A 393 9.27 -7.20 1.33
N TYR A 394 8.54 -8.32 1.34
CA TYR A 394 8.99 -9.56 1.99
C TYR A 394 10.14 -10.24 1.27
N PHE A 395 10.40 -9.88 0.01
CA PHE A 395 11.62 -10.29 -0.69
C PHE A 395 12.88 -9.88 0.10
N PHE A 396 12.86 -8.66 0.67
CA PHE A 396 13.96 -8.12 1.46
C PHE A 396 13.85 -8.56 2.92
N SER A 397 12.75 -8.19 3.58
CA SER A 397 12.49 -8.65 4.93
C SER A 397 11.04 -8.41 5.27
N LYS A 398 10.49 -9.32 6.08
CA LYS A 398 9.30 -8.99 6.86
C LYS A 398 9.65 -7.90 7.89
N PRO A 399 8.66 -7.16 8.41
CA PRO A 399 8.86 -6.29 9.56
C PRO A 399 9.44 -7.09 10.73
N LEU A 400 10.47 -6.56 11.38
CA LEU A 400 11.18 -7.23 12.48
C LEU A 400 11.20 -6.34 13.74
N PRO A 401 11.02 -6.91 14.94
CA PRO A 401 11.28 -6.15 16.17
C PRO A 401 12.77 -5.79 16.27
N PHE A 402 13.06 -4.73 17.02
CA PHE A 402 14.42 -4.20 17.18
C PHE A 402 15.46 -5.28 17.55
N THR A 403 15.08 -6.22 18.42
CA THR A 403 15.96 -7.31 18.91
C THR A 403 16.48 -8.21 17.79
N SER A 404 15.69 -8.45 16.77
CA SER A 404 16.05 -9.25 15.59
C SER A 404 16.44 -8.40 14.39
N LEU A 405 16.46 -7.06 14.51
CA LEU A 405 16.57 -6.18 13.36
C LEU A 405 17.84 -6.40 12.54
N HIS A 406 18.94 -6.81 13.17
CA HIS A 406 20.20 -7.18 12.50
C HIS A 406 20.02 -8.20 11.35
N GLN A 407 18.99 -9.05 11.43
CA GLN A 407 18.65 -10.04 10.40
C GLN A 407 18.13 -9.41 9.11
N ALA A 408 17.70 -8.15 9.13
CA ALA A 408 17.26 -7.42 7.94
C ALA A 408 18.37 -7.31 6.87
N LYS A 409 19.64 -7.57 7.18
CA LYS A 409 20.74 -7.61 6.17
C LYS A 409 20.77 -8.91 5.36
N ASN A 410 20.00 -9.93 5.75
CA ASN A 410 20.08 -11.27 5.17
C ASN A 410 19.61 -11.34 3.71
N TYR A 411 18.75 -10.41 3.24
CA TYR A 411 18.32 -10.36 1.84
C TYR A 411 19.47 -10.22 0.85
N ARG A 412 20.62 -9.70 1.28
CA ARG A 412 21.80 -9.61 0.42
C ARG A 412 22.20 -10.98 -0.12
N ARG A 413 21.91 -12.07 0.60
CA ARG A 413 22.11 -13.44 0.08
C ARG A 413 21.16 -13.76 -1.07
N ASN A 414 19.91 -13.31 -0.99
CA ASN A 414 18.91 -13.49 -2.04
C ASN A 414 19.27 -12.67 -3.28
N LEU A 415 19.79 -11.44 -3.09
CA LEU A 415 20.31 -10.60 -4.19
C LEU A 415 21.54 -11.22 -4.85
N VAL A 416 22.42 -11.87 -4.07
CA VAL A 416 23.55 -12.60 -4.64
C VAL A 416 23.04 -13.64 -5.63
N THR A 417 21.95 -14.38 -5.36
CA THR A 417 21.33 -15.31 -6.33
C THR A 417 20.78 -14.64 -7.59
N ILE A 418 20.27 -13.40 -7.52
CA ILE A 418 19.85 -12.63 -8.71
C ILE A 418 21.06 -12.29 -9.59
N ASP A 419 22.20 -11.99 -8.97
CA ASP A 419 23.49 -11.79 -9.65
C ASP A 419 24.27 -13.11 -9.89
N THR A 420 23.80 -14.25 -9.35
CA THR A 420 24.48 -15.56 -9.39
C THR A 420 23.52 -16.72 -9.63
N GLU A 421 23.05 -16.86 -10.87
CA GLU A 421 23.26 -18.15 -11.54
C GLU A 421 24.74 -18.27 -11.95
N PRO A 422 25.32 -19.48 -11.84
CA PRO A 422 26.67 -19.64 -11.30
C PRO A 422 27.74 -19.69 -12.39
N ASP A 423 28.33 -18.55 -12.79
CA ASP A 423 29.63 -18.53 -13.50
C ASP A 423 30.31 -17.13 -13.66
N GLN A 424 30.13 -16.19 -12.72
CA GLN A 424 30.39 -14.76 -13.00
C GLN A 424 31.68 -14.13 -12.46
N GLN A 425 32.49 -14.79 -11.63
CA GLN A 425 33.74 -14.16 -11.15
C GLN A 425 34.89 -14.16 -12.17
N GLN A 426 34.83 -15.00 -13.22
CA GLN A 426 35.69 -14.84 -14.41
C GLN A 426 35.11 -13.84 -15.44
N LYS A 427 33.80 -13.52 -15.40
CA LYS A 427 33.09 -12.72 -16.43
C LYS A 427 33.03 -11.21 -16.19
N LYS A 428 33.28 -10.69 -14.98
CA LYS A 428 33.29 -9.22 -14.74
C LYS A 428 34.38 -8.46 -15.51
N THR A 429 35.39 -9.16 -16.03
CA THR A 429 36.40 -8.58 -16.91
C THR A 429 36.15 -8.89 -18.38
N SER A 430 35.04 -9.54 -18.77
CA SER A 430 34.85 -9.99 -20.15
C SER A 430 34.08 -8.99 -21.03
N LEU A 431 34.31 -9.05 -22.35
CA LEU A 431 33.73 -8.15 -23.35
C LEU A 431 32.20 -8.20 -23.38
N ILE A 432 31.58 -9.34 -23.05
CA ILE A 432 30.11 -9.46 -23.02
C ILE A 432 29.43 -8.50 -22.05
N HIS A 433 30.13 -8.04 -21.01
CA HIS A 433 29.58 -7.06 -20.08
C HIS A 433 29.41 -5.66 -20.71
N LEU A 434 30.08 -5.37 -21.84
CA LEU A 434 29.87 -4.13 -22.58
C LEU A 434 28.58 -4.16 -23.42
N PHE A 435 27.95 -5.34 -23.56
CA PHE A 435 26.72 -5.50 -24.32
C PHE A 435 25.49 -5.14 -23.48
N LYS A 436 24.74 -4.11 -23.90
CA LYS A 436 23.54 -3.60 -23.20
C LYS A 436 22.20 -4.17 -23.73
N GLY A 437 22.19 -5.40 -24.27
CA GLY A 437 20.93 -6.04 -24.70
C GLY A 437 20.27 -5.37 -25.92
N LYS A 438 20.94 -5.42 -27.08
CA LYS A 438 20.39 -4.91 -28.34
C LYS A 438 19.42 -5.91 -28.99
N PRO A 439 18.37 -5.47 -29.71
CA PRO A 439 17.51 -6.36 -30.47
C PRO A 439 18.29 -7.06 -31.57
N HIS A 440 17.78 -8.20 -32.01
CA HIS A 440 18.32 -9.00 -33.10
C HIS A 440 17.25 -9.21 -34.17
N LEU A 441 17.69 -9.59 -35.36
CA LEU A 441 16.85 -9.86 -36.51
C LEU A 441 16.81 -11.36 -36.80
N ASP A 442 15.68 -11.87 -37.32
CA ASP A 442 15.62 -13.18 -37.98
C ASP A 442 15.92 -13.01 -39.49
N PRO A 443 16.60 -13.96 -40.16
CA PRO A 443 16.90 -13.87 -41.58
C PRO A 443 15.69 -13.64 -42.51
N SER A 444 14.49 -14.05 -42.07
CA SER A 444 13.24 -13.93 -42.82
C SER A 444 12.50 -12.61 -42.61
N GLU A 445 12.93 -11.78 -41.66
CA GLU A 445 12.27 -10.51 -41.37
C GLU A 445 12.42 -9.49 -42.51
N PRO A 446 11.44 -8.59 -42.70
CA PRO A 446 11.48 -7.59 -43.76
C PRO A 446 12.40 -6.42 -43.43
N LEU A 447 13.04 -5.82 -44.44
CA LEU A 447 13.90 -4.63 -44.28
C LEU A 447 13.21 -3.45 -43.59
N SER A 448 11.89 -3.31 -43.77
CA SER A 448 11.05 -2.34 -43.05
C SER A 448 11.17 -2.39 -41.52
N LEU A 449 11.41 -3.58 -40.96
CA LEU A 449 11.56 -3.76 -39.52
C LEU A 449 12.95 -3.33 -39.04
N VAL A 450 13.96 -3.51 -39.89
CA VAL A 450 15.35 -3.09 -39.63
C VAL A 450 15.43 -1.58 -39.43
N ASP A 451 14.77 -0.79 -40.28
CA ASP A 451 14.70 0.68 -40.16
C ASP A 451 14.06 1.11 -38.84
N LYS A 452 12.99 0.44 -38.42
CA LYS A 452 12.34 0.68 -37.11
C LYS A 452 13.29 0.39 -35.95
N TYR A 453 14.03 -0.72 -35.99
CA TYR A 453 14.99 -1.04 -34.94
C TYR A 453 16.13 -0.04 -34.87
N PHE A 454 16.67 0.42 -36.00
CA PHE A 454 17.71 1.46 -35.99
C PHE A 454 17.22 2.80 -35.44
N LYS A 455 15.97 3.19 -35.70
CA LYS A 455 15.35 4.40 -35.13
C LYS A 455 15.19 4.32 -33.61
N VAL A 456 14.83 3.15 -33.07
CA VAL A 456 14.59 2.95 -31.64
C VAL A 456 15.89 2.80 -30.85
N THR A 457 16.87 2.08 -31.39
CA THR A 457 18.05 1.65 -30.63
C THR A 457 19.24 2.60 -30.72
N GLN A 458 19.22 3.56 -31.64
CA GLN A 458 20.35 4.46 -31.94
C GLN A 458 21.68 3.71 -32.14
N THR A 459 21.64 2.48 -32.65
CA THR A 459 22.84 1.69 -32.96
C THR A 459 23.11 1.67 -34.46
N ASP A 460 24.34 1.34 -34.86
CA ASP A 460 24.74 1.32 -36.27
C ASP A 460 24.87 -0.11 -36.83
N ALA A 461 24.69 -1.14 -36.00
CA ALA A 461 24.73 -2.53 -36.42
C ALA A 461 23.72 -3.41 -35.66
N LEU A 462 23.04 -4.31 -36.37
CA LEU A 462 22.11 -5.28 -35.82
C LEU A 462 22.53 -6.71 -36.19
N PRO A 463 22.58 -7.64 -35.23
CA PRO A 463 22.91 -9.04 -35.51
C PRO A 463 21.70 -9.77 -36.09
N VAL A 464 21.94 -10.64 -37.06
CA VAL A 464 20.94 -11.55 -37.63
C VAL A 464 21.17 -12.93 -37.03
N ILE A 465 20.20 -13.43 -36.27
CA ILE A 465 20.30 -14.66 -35.49
C ILE A 465 19.34 -15.69 -36.03
N ASN A 466 19.85 -16.89 -36.33
CA ASN A 466 19.05 -18.04 -36.69
C ASN A 466 19.36 -19.19 -35.74
N LYS A 467 18.34 -19.72 -35.05
CA LYS A 467 18.49 -20.81 -34.06
C LYS A 467 19.61 -20.56 -33.04
N GLY A 468 19.75 -19.32 -32.59
CA GLY A 468 20.74 -18.90 -31.59
C GLY A 468 22.17 -18.72 -32.11
N VAL A 469 22.40 -18.79 -33.41
CA VAL A 469 23.70 -18.53 -34.07
C VAL A 469 23.61 -17.23 -34.85
N CYS A 470 24.63 -16.36 -34.73
CA CYS A 470 24.73 -15.18 -35.58
C CYS A 470 25.12 -15.63 -36.99
N VAL A 471 24.23 -15.42 -37.96
CA VAL A 471 24.41 -15.81 -39.37
C VAL A 471 24.72 -14.62 -40.28
N GLY A 472 24.58 -13.40 -39.77
CA GLY A 472 24.90 -12.18 -40.49
C GLY A 472 24.77 -10.94 -39.62
N ILE A 473 25.19 -9.79 -40.14
CA ILE A 473 25.02 -8.48 -39.51
C ILE A 473 24.47 -7.52 -40.54
N VAL A 474 23.54 -6.67 -40.13
CA VAL A 474 23.07 -5.54 -40.93
C VAL A 474 23.67 -4.27 -40.38
N LEU A 475 24.36 -3.51 -41.22
CA LEU A 475 24.87 -2.19 -40.88
C LEU A 475 23.89 -1.11 -41.34
N ARG A 476 23.78 -0.03 -40.56
CA ARG A 476 22.90 1.10 -40.87
C ARG A 476 23.27 1.75 -42.21
N GLU A 477 24.56 1.85 -42.51
CA GLU A 477 25.05 2.34 -43.80
C GLU A 477 24.57 1.48 -44.97
N THR A 478 24.57 0.15 -44.83
CA THR A 478 24.11 -0.76 -45.87
C THR A 478 22.61 -0.61 -46.09
N LEU A 479 21.82 -0.45 -45.02
CA LEU A 479 20.40 -0.16 -45.14
C LEU A 479 20.14 1.19 -45.83
N ASN A 480 20.89 2.23 -45.47
CA ASN A 480 20.73 3.58 -46.03
C ASN A 480 20.93 3.61 -47.56
N LEU A 481 21.76 2.73 -48.13
CA LEU A 481 21.91 2.60 -49.60
C LEU A 481 20.62 2.12 -50.30
N HIS A 482 19.69 1.54 -49.55
CA HIS A 482 18.41 1.06 -50.05
C HIS A 482 17.23 1.95 -49.64
N LEU A 483 17.47 3.06 -48.92
CA LEU A 483 16.43 4.01 -48.52
C LEU A 483 16.31 5.15 -49.52
N THR A 484 15.07 5.56 -49.81
CA THR A 484 14.74 6.80 -50.52
C THR A 484 13.94 7.73 -49.62
N PRO A 485 13.92 9.05 -49.86
CA PRO A 485 13.19 10.01 -49.01
C PRO A 485 11.67 9.77 -48.93
N THR A 486 11.11 9.06 -49.91
CA THR A 486 9.67 8.77 -50.04
C THR A 486 9.25 7.45 -49.39
N MET A 487 10.21 6.57 -49.04
CA MET A 487 9.94 5.29 -48.40
C MET A 487 9.29 5.45 -47.02
N GLY A 488 8.23 4.67 -46.75
CA GLY A 488 7.47 4.74 -45.50
C GLY A 488 6.56 5.96 -45.36
N THR A 489 6.31 6.71 -46.44
CA THR A 489 5.40 7.87 -46.49
C THR A 489 4.21 7.61 -47.43
N GLU A 490 3.22 8.51 -47.46
CA GLU A 490 2.09 8.44 -48.41
C GLU A 490 2.53 8.53 -49.88
N LEU A 491 3.77 8.98 -50.15
CA LEU A 491 4.36 9.10 -51.48
C LEU A 491 5.19 7.86 -51.87
N GLU A 492 5.19 6.78 -51.08
CA GLU A 492 5.92 5.55 -51.36
C GLU A 492 5.41 4.86 -52.64
N THR A 493 6.33 4.55 -53.56
CA THR A 493 6.01 3.85 -54.81
C THR A 493 5.90 2.33 -54.60
N MET A 494 5.18 1.62 -55.48
CA MET A 494 5.09 0.15 -55.43
C MET A 494 6.46 -0.56 -55.50
N ARG A 495 7.45 0.04 -56.18
CA ARG A 495 8.82 -0.50 -56.25
C ARG A 495 9.53 -0.38 -54.90
N GLU A 496 9.34 0.73 -54.20
CA GLU A 496 9.93 0.98 -52.88
C GLU A 496 9.31 0.08 -51.81
N ALA A 497 7.98 -0.07 -51.82
CA ALA A 497 7.26 -1.02 -50.96
C ALA A 497 7.74 -2.47 -51.17
N ALA A 498 8.06 -2.85 -52.42
CA ALA A 498 8.61 -4.17 -52.73
C ALA A 498 10.03 -4.37 -52.16
N ILE A 499 10.84 -3.31 -52.09
CA ILE A 499 12.17 -3.33 -51.46
C ILE A 499 12.02 -3.51 -49.95
N TRP A 500 11.08 -2.81 -49.30
CA TRP A 500 10.81 -2.90 -47.86
C TRP A 500 10.38 -4.30 -47.37
N ARG A 501 9.79 -5.09 -48.27
CA ARG A 501 9.35 -6.48 -48.00
C ARG A 501 10.43 -7.53 -48.23
N ARG A 502 11.59 -7.16 -48.78
CA ARG A 502 12.67 -8.13 -48.98
C ARG A 502 13.18 -8.65 -47.62
N PRO A 503 13.53 -9.94 -47.53
CA PRO A 503 14.08 -10.50 -46.30
C PRO A 503 15.47 -9.97 -45.99
N VAL A 504 15.79 -9.85 -44.71
CA VAL A 504 17.08 -9.37 -44.19
C VAL A 504 18.27 -10.16 -44.75
N ASN A 505 18.10 -11.44 -45.02
CA ASN A 505 19.16 -12.29 -45.57
C ASN A 505 19.72 -11.84 -46.93
N GLN A 506 19.02 -10.96 -47.65
CA GLN A 506 19.50 -10.38 -48.92
C GLN A 506 20.44 -9.18 -48.72
N LEU A 507 20.47 -8.60 -47.52
CA LEU A 507 21.20 -7.37 -47.21
C LEU A 507 22.28 -7.57 -46.13
N MET A 508 22.18 -8.63 -45.34
CA MET A 508 23.15 -8.93 -44.28
C MET A 508 24.55 -9.25 -44.82
N GLN A 509 25.57 -8.81 -44.11
CA GLN A 509 26.95 -9.22 -44.32
C GLN A 509 27.22 -10.54 -43.56
N ILE A 510 27.83 -11.51 -44.24
CA ILE A 510 28.11 -12.85 -43.68
C ILE A 510 29.56 -13.00 -43.17
N HIS A 511 30.43 -12.05 -43.48
CA HIS A 511 31.80 -12.00 -42.97
C HIS A 511 31.88 -10.90 -41.91
N PHE A 512 32.18 -11.29 -40.68
CA PHE A 512 32.28 -10.39 -39.54
C PHE A 512 33.21 -10.97 -38.48
N THR A 513 33.74 -10.10 -37.63
CA THR A 513 34.65 -10.50 -36.56
C THR A 513 33.90 -11.26 -35.47
N GLN A 514 34.38 -12.44 -35.11
CA GLN A 514 33.89 -13.21 -33.97
C GLN A 514 34.93 -13.28 -32.87
N LEU A 515 34.54 -12.95 -31.65
CA LEU A 515 35.37 -13.06 -30.45
C LEU A 515 34.66 -13.97 -29.45
N LYS A 516 35.43 -14.65 -28.60
CA LYS A 516 34.83 -15.43 -27.53
C LYS A 516 34.20 -14.50 -26.49
N ALA A 517 33.02 -14.85 -26.00
CA ALA A 517 32.28 -14.03 -25.03
C ALA A 517 33.04 -13.81 -23.71
N ASP A 518 33.93 -14.73 -23.35
CA ASP A 518 34.81 -14.69 -22.17
C ASP A 518 36.11 -13.88 -22.39
N THR A 519 36.32 -13.31 -23.59
CA THR A 519 37.49 -12.47 -23.89
C THR A 519 37.55 -11.30 -22.92
N LYS A 520 38.71 -11.08 -22.28
CA LYS A 520 38.89 -10.01 -21.29
C LYS A 520 38.94 -8.61 -21.93
N GLN A 521 38.40 -7.61 -21.23
CA GLN A 521 38.36 -6.19 -21.58
C GLN A 521 39.76 -5.57 -21.69
N ASP A 522 40.76 -6.09 -20.95
CA ASP A 522 42.14 -5.58 -21.06
C ASP A 522 42.76 -5.89 -22.44
N LYS A 523 42.17 -6.81 -23.21
CA LYS A 523 42.55 -7.07 -24.61
C LYS A 523 41.97 -6.08 -25.61
N ILE A 524 41.10 -5.15 -25.21
CA ILE A 524 40.53 -4.14 -26.10
C ILE A 524 41.64 -3.33 -26.77
N SER A 525 42.64 -2.89 -26.01
CA SER A 525 43.78 -2.12 -26.54
C SER A 525 44.58 -2.90 -27.59
N GLU A 526 44.77 -4.21 -27.37
CA GLU A 526 45.46 -5.12 -28.31
C GLU A 526 44.63 -5.35 -29.58
N LEU A 527 43.32 -5.54 -29.45
CA LEU A 527 42.41 -5.71 -30.59
C LEU A 527 42.34 -4.45 -31.46
N ILE A 528 42.35 -3.27 -30.84
CA ILE A 528 42.40 -1.97 -31.53
C ILE A 528 43.76 -1.77 -32.21
N SER A 529 44.89 -2.06 -31.54
CA SER A 529 46.21 -1.93 -32.15
C SER A 529 46.45 -2.87 -33.32
N ASN A 530 45.77 -4.02 -33.33
CA ASN A 530 45.79 -4.99 -34.42
C ASN A 530 44.77 -4.69 -35.53
N GLU A 531 44.12 -3.52 -35.52
CA GLU A 531 43.13 -3.08 -36.51
C GLU A 531 41.96 -4.07 -36.70
N THR A 532 41.51 -4.71 -35.62
CA THR A 532 40.42 -5.71 -35.69
C THR A 532 39.10 -5.01 -36.09
N PRO A 533 38.46 -5.38 -37.22
CA PRO A 533 37.33 -4.63 -37.75
C PRO A 533 36.07 -4.76 -36.88
N PHE A 534 35.37 -3.66 -36.67
CA PHE A 534 34.06 -3.60 -36.02
C PHE A 534 32.92 -3.94 -36.98
N PRO A 535 31.76 -4.41 -36.48
CA PRO A 535 31.45 -4.74 -35.08
C PRO A 535 31.96 -6.13 -34.67
N TRP A 536 32.17 -6.34 -33.36
CA TRP A 536 32.62 -7.62 -32.81
C TRP A 536 31.43 -8.45 -32.32
N VAL A 537 31.24 -9.64 -32.91
CA VAL A 537 30.24 -10.60 -32.47
C VAL A 537 30.82 -11.49 -31.39
N LEU A 538 30.20 -11.47 -30.22
CA LEU A 538 30.59 -12.28 -29.08
C LEU A 538 29.89 -13.63 -29.15
N VAL A 539 30.66 -14.71 -29.10
CA VAL A 539 30.16 -16.09 -29.20
C VAL A 539 30.65 -16.97 -28.06
N ASP A 540 29.83 -17.94 -27.68
CA ASP A 540 30.21 -19.06 -26.81
C ASP A 540 30.04 -20.35 -27.62
N GLY A 541 31.17 -20.90 -28.09
CA GLY A 541 31.19 -21.89 -29.16
C GLY A 541 30.61 -21.31 -30.46
N LYS A 542 29.43 -21.78 -30.87
CA LYS A 542 28.67 -21.25 -32.02
C LYS A 542 27.48 -20.36 -31.61
N LYS A 543 27.17 -20.28 -30.32
CA LYS A 543 26.00 -19.54 -29.84
C LYS A 543 26.32 -18.05 -29.76
N TYR A 544 25.44 -17.23 -30.31
CA TYR A 544 25.50 -15.78 -30.17
C TYR A 544 25.29 -15.37 -28.72
N LYS A 545 26.07 -14.39 -28.26
CA LYS A 545 26.01 -13.85 -26.91
C LYS A 545 25.93 -12.33 -26.83
N GLY A 546 26.39 -11.62 -27.86
CA GLY A 546 26.33 -10.16 -27.89
C GLY A 546 27.00 -9.58 -29.14
N LEU A 547 26.77 -8.29 -29.39
CA LEU A 547 27.38 -7.53 -30.48
C LEU A 547 27.92 -6.22 -29.90
N LEU A 548 29.22 -5.98 -30.08
CA LEU A 548 29.87 -4.73 -29.68
C LEU A 548 30.17 -3.89 -30.92
N THR A 549 29.62 -2.68 -30.96
CA THR A 549 29.97 -1.68 -31.97
C THR A 549 31.17 -0.87 -31.54
N GLN A 550 31.75 -0.13 -32.48
CA GLN A 550 32.83 0.82 -32.17
C GLN A 550 32.38 1.84 -31.11
N ALA A 551 31.13 2.32 -31.17
CA ALA A 551 30.58 3.24 -30.19
C ALA A 551 30.51 2.63 -28.77
N ASP A 552 30.14 1.34 -28.64
CA ASP A 552 30.09 0.67 -27.34
C ASP A 552 31.48 0.60 -26.68
N VAL A 553 32.51 0.33 -27.49
CA VAL A 553 33.91 0.26 -27.02
C VAL A 553 34.47 1.63 -26.70
N LEU A 554 34.19 2.65 -27.53
CA LEU A 554 34.62 4.03 -27.26
C LEU A 554 33.99 4.59 -25.99
N LEU A 555 32.70 4.34 -25.76
CA LEU A 555 32.01 4.75 -24.54
C LEU A 555 32.66 4.14 -23.29
N HIS A 556 33.00 2.84 -23.35
CA HIS A 556 33.70 2.16 -22.27
C HIS A 556 35.10 2.74 -21.99
N LEU A 557 35.86 3.07 -23.04
CA LEU A 557 37.18 3.67 -22.90
C LEU A 557 37.11 5.10 -22.33
N ALA A 558 36.08 5.88 -22.70
CA ALA A 558 35.84 7.21 -22.15
C ALA A 558 35.49 7.17 -20.66
N GLU A 559 34.68 6.20 -20.22
CA GLU A 559 34.32 6.00 -18.80
C GLU A 559 35.52 5.58 -17.92
N ARG A 560 36.60 5.05 -18.50
CA ARG A 560 37.82 4.62 -17.79
C ARG A 560 38.91 5.70 -17.70
N GLN A 561 38.78 6.83 -18.39
CA GLN A 561 39.72 7.94 -18.22
C GLN A 561 39.31 8.81 -17.03
N PRO A 562 40.17 9.03 -16.02
CA PRO A 562 39.94 10.14 -15.09
C PRO A 562 40.01 11.44 -15.90
N CYS A 563 39.02 12.32 -15.71
CA CYS A 563 39.05 13.67 -16.24
C CYS A 563 40.43 14.29 -15.94
N LEU A 564 41.17 14.61 -17.01
CA LEU A 564 42.36 15.46 -16.96
C LEU A 564 41.94 16.93 -17.06
#